data_AF-A0A5C6PLN6-F1
#
_entry.id   AF-A0A5C6PLN6-F1
#
_cell.length_a   1.000
_cell.length_b   1.000
_cell.length_c   1.000
_cell.angle_alpha   90.00
_cell.angle_beta   90.00
_cell.angle_gamma   90.00
#
_symmetry.space_group_name_H-M   'P 1'
#
loop_
_entity.id
_entity.type
_entity.pdbx_description
1 polymer ?
#
loop_
_entity_poly.entity_id
_entity_poly.type
_entity_poly.pdbx_seq_one_letter_code
_entity_poly.pdbx_strand_id
1 'polypeptide(L)'
;MSKSYSILSVATAAHTNAFVLFKPDEENVFRVHVLDGAADFRSVPIPPNTWHSMCTTWDSATGLAQLWLNGNSTVKRYVKNGPITGALSIVLGQDQDTYGGGFDAKQSLVAMLSDFHMWDYVLPAAEIRLNMDGPCFTPGNVFDWRNIQHELAGKVILAKASDVV
;
A
#
# COMPACT_ATOMS: atom_id res chain seq x y z
N MET A 1 17.67 10.75 10.79
CA MET A 1 17.78 9.35 10.33
C MET A 1 16.44 8.96 9.76
N SER A 2 16.35 8.83 8.44
CA SER A 2 15.21 8.20 7.79
C SER A 2 15.44 6.67 7.90
N LYS A 3 14.36 5.89 7.92
CA LYS A 3 14.39 4.43 8.03
C LYS A 3 13.45 3.90 6.96
N SER A 4 13.81 2.80 6.32
CA SER A 4 12.90 2.13 5.40
C SER A 4 11.71 1.50 6.12
N TYR A 5 10.55 1.47 5.48
CA TYR A 5 9.38 0.79 6.04
C TYR A 5 8.40 0.31 4.96
N SER A 6 7.67 -0.76 5.27
CA SER A 6 6.53 -1.21 4.46
C SER A 6 5.22 -0.61 4.97
N ILE A 7 4.40 -0.08 4.07
CA ILE A 7 3.04 0.36 4.38
C ILE A 7 2.07 -0.82 4.20
N LEU A 8 2.16 -1.48 3.05
CA LEU A 8 1.37 -2.65 2.66
C LEU A 8 2.31 -3.72 2.11
N SER A 9 2.21 -4.94 2.61
CA SER A 9 2.87 -6.12 2.06
C SER A 9 1.84 -7.22 1.78
N VAL A 10 1.70 -7.59 0.51
CA VAL A 10 0.90 -8.73 0.05
C VAL A 10 1.85 -9.82 -0.43
N ALA A 11 1.71 -11.02 0.14
CA ALA A 11 2.48 -12.19 -0.23
C ALA A 11 1.57 -13.33 -0.69
N THR A 12 2.13 -14.22 -1.50
CA THR A 12 1.59 -15.54 -1.81
C THR A 12 2.64 -16.59 -1.48
N ALA A 13 2.27 -17.87 -1.52
CA ALA A 13 3.25 -18.95 -1.33
C ALA A 13 4.38 -18.94 -2.38
N ALA A 14 4.15 -18.30 -3.54
CA ALA A 14 5.12 -18.21 -4.63
C ALA A 14 5.95 -16.91 -4.61
N HIS A 15 5.39 -15.82 -4.09
CA HIS A 15 5.99 -14.49 -4.13
C HIS A 15 5.82 -13.80 -2.78
N THR A 16 6.92 -13.56 -2.06
CA THR A 16 6.89 -12.82 -0.80
C THR A 16 6.60 -11.34 -1.06
N ASN A 17 7.02 -10.82 -2.22
CA ASN A 17 6.72 -9.48 -2.70
C ASN A 17 5.68 -9.53 -3.84
N ALA A 18 4.54 -10.17 -3.60
CA ALA A 18 3.47 -10.28 -4.60
C ALA A 18 2.90 -8.90 -4.96
N PHE A 19 2.65 -8.06 -3.96
CA PHE A 19 2.36 -6.63 -4.12
C PHE A 19 2.78 -5.85 -2.86
N VAL A 20 3.72 -4.91 -2.97
CA VAL A 20 4.24 -4.17 -1.80
C VAL A 20 4.32 -2.68 -2.10
N LEU A 21 3.82 -1.85 -1.18
CA LEU A 21 4.09 -0.41 -1.15
C LEU A 21 5.12 -0.12 -0.06
N PHE A 22 6.34 0.18 -0.49
CA PHE A 22 7.50 0.31 0.38
C PHE A 22 8.11 1.71 0.30
N LYS A 23 8.54 2.24 1.45
CA LYS A 23 9.33 3.47 1.55
C LYS A 23 10.79 3.07 1.78
N PRO A 24 11.69 3.18 0.78
CA PRO A 24 13.12 3.04 1.03
C PRO A 24 13.67 4.20 1.86
N ASP A 25 14.87 4.01 2.44
CA ASP A 25 15.65 5.07 3.09
C ASP A 25 16.28 6.02 2.05
N GLU A 26 15.44 6.58 1.19
CA GLU A 26 15.75 7.56 0.16
C GLU A 26 14.69 8.66 0.17
N GLU A 27 15.10 9.92 0.12
CA GLU A 27 14.17 11.05 0.21
C GLU A 27 13.18 11.07 -0.97
N ASN A 28 11.88 11.25 -0.67
CA ASN A 28 10.82 11.41 -1.69
C ASN A 28 10.72 10.26 -2.71
N VAL A 29 11.16 9.05 -2.32
CA VAL A 29 11.04 7.83 -3.11
C VAL A 29 10.09 6.85 -2.43
N PHE A 30 9.18 6.27 -3.22
CA PHE A 30 8.42 5.06 -2.92
C PHE A 30 8.75 3.98 -3.92
N ARG A 31 8.72 2.73 -3.47
CA ARG A 31 8.91 1.55 -4.30
C ARG A 31 7.64 0.72 -4.30
N VAL A 32 7.22 0.32 -5.49
CA VAL A 32 6.15 -0.66 -5.66
C VAL A 32 6.78 -1.96 -6.12
N HIS A 33 6.56 -3.02 -5.37
CA HIS A 33 6.90 -4.37 -5.80
C HIS A 33 5.68 -5.07 -6.38
N VAL A 34 5.89 -5.84 -7.45
CA VAL A 34 4.88 -6.75 -8.01
C VAL A 34 5.55 -8.01 -8.53
N LEU A 35 5.09 -9.18 -8.08
CA LEU A 35 5.63 -10.49 -8.46
C LEU A 35 7.16 -10.54 -8.33
N ASP A 36 7.70 -10.01 -7.22
CA ASP A 36 9.12 -9.83 -6.91
C ASP A 36 9.90 -8.87 -7.84
N GLY A 37 9.27 -8.30 -8.86
CA GLY A 37 9.79 -7.14 -9.60
C GLY A 37 9.55 -5.85 -8.81
N ALA A 38 10.25 -4.76 -9.17
CA ALA A 38 10.08 -3.48 -8.49
C ALA A 38 10.28 -2.28 -9.43
N ALA A 39 9.60 -1.17 -9.11
CA ALA A 39 9.91 0.14 -9.68
C ALA A 39 9.86 1.25 -8.63
N ASP A 40 10.78 2.21 -8.76
CA ASP A 40 10.84 3.39 -7.91
C ASP A 40 10.04 4.56 -8.51
N PHE A 41 9.21 5.16 -7.67
CA PHE A 41 8.48 6.40 -7.90
C PHE A 41 9.16 7.50 -7.10
N ARG A 42 9.80 8.43 -7.81
CA ARG A 42 10.57 9.54 -7.23
C ARG A 42 9.77 10.83 -7.26
N SER A 43 10.22 11.82 -6.50
CA SER A 43 9.58 13.14 -6.36
C SER A 43 8.16 13.04 -5.79
N VAL A 44 7.98 12.17 -4.79
CA VAL A 44 6.72 11.97 -4.06
C VAL A 44 6.94 12.41 -2.60
N PRO A 45 6.85 13.72 -2.31
CA PRO A 45 7.14 14.24 -0.98
C PRO A 45 6.00 13.95 0.00
N ILE A 46 6.36 13.40 1.16
CA ILE A 46 5.45 13.22 2.30
C ILE A 46 5.96 14.07 3.47
N PRO A 47 5.40 15.27 3.66
CA PRO A 47 5.63 16.06 4.85
C PRO A 47 5.42 15.23 6.13
N PRO A 48 6.31 15.35 7.13
CA PRO A 48 6.17 14.61 8.37
C PRO A 48 4.98 15.13 9.19
N ASN A 49 4.38 14.25 9.97
CA ASN A 49 3.30 14.56 10.93
C ASN A 49 2.02 15.15 10.30
N THR A 50 1.73 14.83 9.05
CA THR A 50 0.46 15.17 8.39
C THR A 50 -0.20 13.92 7.79
N TRP A 51 -1.52 13.95 7.67
CA TRP A 51 -2.26 12.90 6.98
C TRP A 51 -2.07 13.01 5.46
N HIS A 52 -1.90 11.86 4.82
CA HIS A 52 -1.76 11.74 3.38
C HIS A 52 -2.66 10.65 2.84
N SER A 53 -3.37 10.93 1.76
CA SER A 53 -4.12 9.92 1.02
C SER A 53 -3.23 9.37 -0.09
N MET A 54 -3.04 8.05 -0.09
CA MET A 54 -2.18 7.34 -1.04
C MET A 54 -2.97 6.26 -1.76
N CYS A 55 -2.75 6.12 -3.06
CA CYS A 55 -3.26 5.00 -3.85
C CYS A 55 -2.17 4.52 -4.80
N THR A 56 -1.95 3.21 -4.84
CA THR A 56 -1.11 2.59 -5.85
C THR A 56 -1.95 1.65 -6.70
N THR A 57 -1.72 1.66 -8.00
CA THR A 57 -2.40 0.79 -8.95
C THR A 57 -1.38 -0.05 -9.69
N TRP A 58 -1.82 -1.22 -10.17
CA TRP A 58 -1.07 -2.06 -11.08
C TRP A 58 -2.04 -2.85 -11.96
N ASP A 59 -1.72 -2.95 -13.24
CA ASP A 59 -2.48 -3.70 -14.23
C ASP A 59 -1.70 -4.96 -14.64
N SER A 60 -2.27 -6.15 -14.39
CA SER A 60 -1.62 -7.42 -14.68
C SER A 60 -1.37 -7.68 -16.17
N ALA A 61 -2.18 -7.12 -17.06
CA ALA A 61 -2.05 -7.31 -18.50
C ALA A 61 -0.92 -6.46 -19.07
N THR A 62 -0.79 -5.21 -18.63
CA THR A 62 0.23 -4.27 -19.13
C THR A 62 1.51 -4.22 -18.28
N GLY A 63 1.43 -4.67 -17.03
CA GLY A 63 2.49 -4.58 -16.03
C GLY A 63 2.77 -3.15 -15.52
N LEU A 64 1.92 -2.19 -15.87
CA LEU A 64 2.09 -0.79 -15.51
C LEU A 64 1.52 -0.53 -14.11
N ALA A 65 2.37 0.04 -13.25
CA ALA A 65 1.99 0.57 -11.95
C ALA A 65 1.97 2.11 -11.94
N GLN A 66 1.19 2.68 -11.04
CA GLN A 66 1.12 4.12 -10.79
C GLN A 66 0.96 4.38 -9.29
N LEU A 67 1.52 5.47 -8.82
CA LEU A 67 1.29 5.98 -7.46
C LEU A 67 0.57 7.33 -7.52
N TRP A 68 -0.36 7.53 -6.59
CA TRP A 68 -1.13 8.74 -6.37
C TRP A 68 -0.93 9.21 -4.93
N LEU A 69 -0.75 10.51 -4.75
CA LEU A 69 -0.62 11.16 -3.45
C LEU A 69 -1.47 12.43 -3.45
N ASN A 70 -2.41 12.52 -2.50
CA ASN A 70 -3.27 13.70 -2.31
C ASN A 70 -3.89 14.20 -3.64
N GLY A 71 -4.50 13.29 -4.39
CA GLY A 71 -5.17 13.53 -5.68
C GLY A 71 -4.24 13.63 -6.90
N ASN A 72 -2.92 13.72 -6.70
CA ASN A 72 -1.95 13.89 -7.78
C ASN A 72 -1.27 12.58 -8.16
N SER A 73 -1.19 12.30 -9.47
CA SER A 73 -0.57 11.07 -9.97
C SER A 73 0.89 11.23 -10.38
N THR A 74 1.68 10.21 -10.14
CA THR A 74 2.99 10.00 -10.77
C THR A 74 2.84 9.51 -12.21
N VAL A 75 3.96 9.48 -12.95
CA VAL A 75 4.03 8.76 -14.24
C VAL A 75 3.84 7.25 -14.01
N LYS A 76 3.23 6.58 -14.98
CA LYS A 76 3.16 5.11 -14.97
C LYS A 76 4.55 4.52 -15.19
N ARG A 77 4.85 3.41 -14.52
CA ARG A 77 6.10 2.66 -14.67
C ARG A 77 5.80 1.18 -14.83
N TYR A 78 6.51 0.52 -15.73
CA TYR A 78 6.46 -0.93 -15.81
C TYR A 78 7.15 -1.54 -14.59
N VAL A 79 6.50 -2.53 -13.96
CA VAL A 79 7.08 -3.32 -12.87
C VAL A 79 7.24 -4.76 -13.33
N LYS A 80 6.11 -5.45 -13.54
CA LYS A 80 6.02 -6.83 -14.01
C LYS A 80 4.60 -7.14 -14.46
N ASN A 81 4.43 -7.97 -15.49
CA ASN A 81 3.14 -8.45 -15.94
C ASN A 81 2.86 -9.89 -15.45
N GLY A 82 1.59 -10.30 -15.52
CA GLY A 82 1.11 -11.62 -15.08
C GLY A 82 0.23 -11.52 -13.84
N PRO A 83 -0.66 -12.50 -13.59
CA PRO A 83 -1.61 -12.43 -12.48
C PRO A 83 -0.96 -12.74 -11.13
N ILE A 84 -1.41 -12.08 -10.07
CA ILE A 84 -1.19 -12.55 -8.70
C ILE A 84 -2.16 -13.70 -8.46
N THR A 85 -1.63 -14.87 -8.09
CA THR A 85 -2.41 -16.10 -7.93
C THR A 85 -2.13 -16.78 -6.60
N GLY A 86 -3.09 -17.61 -6.16
CA GLY A 86 -3.02 -18.31 -4.88
C GLY A 86 -3.63 -17.51 -3.72
N ALA A 87 -3.52 -18.08 -2.51
CA ALA A 87 -3.98 -17.42 -1.31
C ALA A 87 -3.09 -16.20 -0.99
N LEU A 88 -3.73 -15.11 -0.56
CA LEU A 88 -3.06 -13.86 -0.21
C LEU A 88 -2.84 -13.79 1.30
N SER A 89 -1.64 -13.40 1.71
CA SER A 89 -1.34 -12.89 3.04
C SER A 89 -1.13 -11.38 2.95
N ILE A 90 -2.02 -10.60 3.58
CA ILE A 90 -2.04 -9.14 3.53
C ILE A 90 -1.63 -8.61 4.92
N VAL A 91 -0.54 -7.87 4.98
CA VAL A 91 0.00 -7.29 6.20
C VAL A 91 0.20 -5.79 6.02
N LEU A 92 -0.21 -5.02 7.04
CA LEU A 92 0.05 -3.59 7.14
C LEU A 92 1.17 -3.33 8.16
N GLY A 93 2.09 -2.44 7.81
CA GLY A 93 3.14 -1.94 8.71
C GLY A 93 4.36 -2.83 8.93
N GLN A 94 4.43 -3.99 8.27
CA GLN A 94 5.61 -4.86 8.22
C GLN A 94 5.84 -5.39 6.81
N ASP A 95 7.09 -5.74 6.51
CA ASP A 95 7.47 -6.36 5.24
C ASP A 95 7.59 -7.88 5.39
N GLN A 96 6.93 -8.64 4.51
CA GLN A 96 6.91 -10.10 4.57
C GLN A 96 8.08 -10.69 3.75
N ASP A 97 9.07 -11.27 4.42
CA ASP A 97 10.14 -12.06 3.75
C ASP A 97 9.78 -13.55 3.62
N THR A 98 8.64 -13.96 4.17
CA THR A 98 8.03 -15.28 3.98
C THR A 98 6.51 -15.13 3.96
N TYR A 99 5.78 -16.13 3.47
CA TYR A 99 4.31 -16.09 3.46
C TYR A 99 3.75 -15.95 4.89
N GLY A 100 3.22 -14.76 5.22
CA GLY A 100 2.66 -14.45 6.54
C GLY A 100 3.68 -14.13 7.65
N GLY A 101 4.97 -13.93 7.32
CA GLY A 101 5.99 -13.73 8.34
C GLY A 101 7.34 -13.26 7.81
N GLY A 102 8.41 -13.51 8.56
CA GLY A 102 9.77 -13.10 8.19
C GLY A 102 10.05 -11.61 8.44
N PHE A 103 9.29 -10.96 9.31
CA PHE A 103 9.39 -9.51 9.53
C PHE A 103 10.75 -9.08 10.10
N ASP A 104 11.35 -8.03 9.51
CA ASP A 104 12.47 -7.30 10.11
C ASP A 104 11.97 -6.02 10.79
N ALA A 105 12.27 -5.87 12.08
CA ALA A 105 11.99 -4.66 12.85
C ALA A 105 12.62 -3.40 12.22
N LYS A 106 13.67 -3.52 11.40
CA LYS A 106 14.27 -2.42 10.63
C LYS A 106 13.44 -1.98 9.41
N GLN A 107 12.34 -2.67 9.09
CA GLN A 107 11.38 -2.31 8.04
C GLN A 107 9.97 -2.04 8.58
N SER A 108 9.82 -1.97 9.90
CA SER A 108 8.53 -1.67 10.53
C SER A 108 8.10 -0.21 10.34
N LEU A 109 6.82 -0.01 10.05
CA LEU A 109 6.16 1.29 10.03
C LEU A 109 5.87 1.79 11.46
N VAL A 110 6.04 3.09 11.67
CA VAL A 110 5.57 3.80 12.87
C VAL A 110 4.74 4.98 12.38
N ALA A 111 3.43 4.77 12.29
CA ALA A 111 2.49 5.74 11.75
C ALA A 111 1.06 5.44 12.22
N MET A 112 0.14 6.29 11.78
CA MET A 112 -1.29 6.05 11.88
C MET A 112 -1.83 5.68 10.50
N LEU A 113 -2.73 4.70 10.45
CA LEU A 113 -3.37 4.23 9.22
C LEU A 113 -4.89 4.29 9.41
N SER A 114 -5.58 4.73 8.37
CA SER A 114 -7.05 4.76 8.29
C SER A 114 -7.46 4.51 6.85
N ASP A 115 -8.72 4.13 6.64
CA ASP A 115 -9.39 4.11 5.34
C ASP A 115 -8.65 3.30 4.27
N PHE A 116 -8.11 2.14 4.65
CA PHE A 116 -7.47 1.23 3.70
C PHE A 116 -8.52 0.42 2.93
N HIS A 117 -8.47 0.55 1.60
CA HIS A 117 -9.35 -0.14 0.67
C HIS A 117 -8.53 -0.79 -0.45
N MET A 118 -9.00 -1.93 -0.95
CA MET A 118 -8.34 -2.67 -2.02
C MET A 118 -9.36 -3.22 -3.02
N TRP A 119 -9.01 -3.13 -4.31
CA TRP A 119 -9.79 -3.64 -5.43
C TRP A 119 -8.98 -4.64 -6.25
N ASP A 120 -9.65 -5.56 -6.94
CA ASP A 120 -9.03 -6.51 -7.88
C ASP A 120 -8.91 -5.96 -9.32
N TYR A 121 -9.24 -4.68 -9.51
CA TYR A 121 -9.10 -3.96 -10.78
C TYR A 121 -8.50 -2.56 -10.57
N VAL A 122 -7.97 -1.99 -11.65
CA VAL A 122 -7.46 -0.61 -11.64
C VAL A 122 -8.62 0.37 -11.68
N LEU A 123 -8.76 1.17 -10.62
CA LEU A 123 -9.73 2.26 -10.56
C LEU A 123 -9.46 3.33 -11.63
N PRO A 124 -10.51 3.90 -12.26
CA PRO A 124 -10.39 5.10 -13.06
C PRO A 124 -9.83 6.28 -12.26
N ALA A 125 -9.05 7.14 -12.91
CA ALA A 125 -8.43 8.31 -12.28
C ALA A 125 -9.43 9.25 -11.57
N ALA A 126 -10.65 9.38 -12.10
CA ALA A 126 -11.70 10.19 -11.46
C ALA A 126 -12.17 9.56 -10.14
N GLU A 127 -12.32 8.23 -10.11
CA GLU A 127 -12.71 7.49 -8.92
C GLU A 127 -11.60 7.51 -7.86
N ILE A 128 -10.33 7.41 -8.27
CA ILE A 128 -9.19 7.57 -7.33
C ILE A 128 -9.24 8.96 -6.67
N ARG A 129 -9.43 10.03 -7.44
CA ARG A 129 -9.53 11.38 -6.86
C ARG A 129 -10.73 11.51 -5.92
N LEU A 130 -11.89 10.97 -6.29
CA LEU A 130 -13.07 10.97 -5.42
C LEU A 130 -12.82 10.23 -4.10
N ASN A 131 -12.13 9.07 -4.16
CA ASN A 131 -11.69 8.34 -2.96
C ASN A 131 -10.74 9.16 -2.08
N MET A 132 -9.87 9.99 -2.67
CA MET A 132 -8.91 10.79 -1.92
C MET A 132 -9.49 12.07 -1.32
N ASP A 133 -10.49 12.67 -1.99
CA ASP A 133 -10.98 14.02 -1.69
C ASP A 133 -12.27 14.05 -0.86
N GLY A 134 -12.96 12.91 -0.64
CA GLY A 134 -14.27 12.97 0.00
C GLY A 134 -14.86 11.67 0.55
N PRO A 135 -16.03 11.77 1.21
CA PRO A 135 -16.67 10.66 1.92
C PRO A 135 -17.42 9.68 1.00
N CYS A 136 -17.57 10.02 -0.28
CA CYS A 136 -18.35 9.26 -1.24
C CYS A 136 -17.42 8.47 -2.16
N PHE A 137 -17.26 7.18 -1.87
CA PHE A 137 -16.47 6.30 -2.69
C PHE A 137 -17.05 4.89 -2.74
N THR A 138 -16.67 4.14 -3.78
CA THR A 138 -17.02 2.73 -3.93
C THR A 138 -16.15 1.91 -2.99
N PRO A 139 -16.68 1.17 -2.00
CA PRO A 139 -15.86 0.25 -1.20
C PRO A 139 -15.00 -0.70 -2.03
N GLY A 140 -13.83 -1.03 -1.49
CA GLY A 140 -12.98 -2.11 -2.00
C GLY A 140 -13.68 -3.46 -1.96
N ASN A 141 -13.64 -4.20 -3.07
CA ASN A 141 -14.21 -5.55 -3.17
C ASN A 141 -13.26 -6.64 -2.67
N VAL A 142 -11.95 -6.34 -2.52
CA VAL A 142 -10.98 -7.23 -1.88
C VAL A 142 -10.84 -6.87 -0.41
N PHE A 143 -10.80 -5.58 -0.09
CA PHE A 143 -10.69 -5.09 1.29
C PHE A 143 -11.52 -3.81 1.46
N ASP A 144 -12.44 -3.80 2.43
CA ASP A 144 -13.21 -2.62 2.86
C ASP A 144 -12.94 -2.33 4.34
N TRP A 145 -12.24 -1.22 4.64
CA TRP A 145 -11.94 -0.76 6.00
C TRP A 145 -13.13 -0.75 6.95
N ARG A 146 -14.35 -0.55 6.44
CA ARG A 146 -15.57 -0.46 7.25
C ARG A 146 -16.11 -1.83 7.67
N ASN A 147 -15.66 -2.91 7.03
CA ASN A 147 -16.15 -4.26 7.28
C ASN A 147 -15.00 -5.27 7.33
N ILE A 148 -14.08 -5.02 8.25
CA ILE A 148 -12.82 -5.78 8.39
C ILE A 148 -12.92 -6.91 9.41
N GLN A 149 -12.61 -8.13 8.96
CA GLN A 149 -12.06 -9.16 9.83
C GLN A 149 -10.54 -8.98 9.84
N HIS A 150 -9.98 -8.66 11.00
CA HIS A 150 -8.56 -8.39 11.17
C HIS A 150 -8.03 -9.05 12.43
N GLU A 151 -6.74 -9.38 12.40
CA GLU A 151 -5.99 -9.81 13.57
C GLU A 151 -4.95 -8.73 13.89
N LEU A 152 -4.82 -8.39 15.17
CA LEU A 152 -3.79 -7.47 15.65
C LEU A 152 -2.67 -8.28 16.27
N ALA A 153 -1.44 -8.07 15.78
CA ALA A 153 -0.25 -8.69 16.33
C ALA A 153 0.77 -7.63 16.77
N GLY A 154 1.28 -7.76 17.99
CA GLY A 154 2.25 -6.83 18.55
C GLY A 154 1.63 -5.53 19.07
N LYS A 155 2.37 -4.41 18.93
CA LYS A 155 1.98 -3.10 19.47
C LYS A 155 1.15 -2.30 18.47
N VAL A 156 -0.09 -2.71 18.28
CA VAL A 156 -1.07 -2.01 17.44
C VAL A 156 -2.23 -1.55 18.31
N ILE A 157 -2.64 -0.29 18.15
CA ILE A 157 -3.72 0.32 18.93
C ILE A 157 -4.82 0.74 17.96
N LEU A 158 -6.05 0.28 18.21
CA LEU A 158 -7.23 0.81 17.55
C LEU A 158 -7.71 2.04 18.31
N ALA A 159 -7.79 3.17 17.60
CA ALA A 159 -8.33 4.42 18.11
C ALA A 159 -9.52 4.85 17.26
N LYS A 160 -10.49 5.56 17.84
CA LYS A 160 -11.56 6.16 17.05
C LYS A 160 -11.01 7.38 16.32
N ALA A 161 -11.56 7.68 15.15
CA ALA A 161 -11.21 8.89 14.42
C ALA A 161 -11.37 10.17 15.28
N SER A 162 -12.36 10.20 16.18
CA SER A 162 -12.59 11.30 17.13
C SER A 162 -11.46 11.56 18.12
N ASP A 163 -10.57 10.58 18.32
CA ASP A 163 -9.55 10.63 19.36
C ASP A 163 -8.20 11.12 18.81
N VAL A 164 -8.12 11.39 17.50
CA VAL A 164 -6.86 11.65 16.78
C VAL A 164 -6.93 12.79 15.76
N VAL A 165 -8.12 13.36 15.54
CA VAL A 165 -8.34 14.51 14.66
C VAL A 165 -8.71 15.73 15.49
#